data_AF-A0AAJ1EYX2-F1
#
_entry.id   AF-A0AAJ1EYX2-F1
#
_cell.length_a   1.000
_cell.length_b   1.000
_cell.length_c   1.000
_cell.angle_alpha   90.00
_cell.angle_beta   90.00
_cell.angle_gamma   90.00
#
_symmetry.space_group_name_H-M   'P 1'
#
loop_
_entity.id
_entity.type
_entity.pdbx_description
1 polymer ?
#
loop_
_entity_poly.entity_id
_entity_poly.type
_entity_poly.pdbx_seq_one_letter_code
_entity_poly.pdbx_strand_id
1 'polypeptide(L)' 'MTSPLNQTSIGQLVKSRRKQAGLTQDTAALLCGVTKKTLIRVEKGEDVYISTLFKILDGLGVRLVEPDKGDVAADGWY' A
#
# COMPACT_ATOMS: atom_id res chain seq x y z
N MET A 1 12.21 4.06 -13.89
CA MET A 1 11.91 5.30 -13.16
C MET A 1 11.09 4.92 -11.92
N THR A 2 11.61 5.15 -10.72
CA THR A 2 10.88 4.90 -9.47
C THR A 2 9.83 6.00 -9.32
N SER A 3 8.55 5.65 -9.49
CA SER A 3 7.45 6.59 -9.27
C SER A 3 7.45 7.08 -7.81
N PRO A 4 7.09 8.35 -7.55
CA PRO A 4 7.08 8.89 -6.20
C PRO A 4 6.06 8.16 -5.31
N LEU A 5 6.45 7.92 -4.05
CA LEU A 5 5.55 7.35 -3.04
C LEU A 5 4.49 8.39 -2.64
N ASN A 6 3.27 8.19 -3.12
CA ASN A 6 2.11 9.02 -2.80
C ASN A 6 0.81 8.19 -2.70
N GLN A 7 -0.29 8.81 -2.30
CA GLN A 7 -1.59 8.15 -2.09
C GLN A 7 -2.06 7.37 -3.33
N THR A 8 -1.97 7.98 -4.51
CA THR A 8 -2.36 7.36 -5.78
C THR A 8 -1.51 6.14 -6.13
N SER A 9 -0.19 6.24 -5.94
CA SER A 9 0.73 5.12 -6.21
C SER A 9 0.46 3.92 -5.29
N ILE A 10 0.14 4.18 -4.01
CA ILE A 10 -0.22 3.12 -3.06
C ILE A 10 -1.59 2.53 -3.40
N GLY A 11 -2.57 3.36 -3.77
CA GLY A 11 -3.88 2.89 -4.22
C GLY A 11 -3.79 1.97 -5.45
N GLN A 12 -2.93 2.31 -6.40
CA GLN A 12 -2.63 1.48 -7.56
C GLN A 12 -1.95 0.15 -7.18
N LEU A 13 -1.02 0.17 -6.21
CA LEU A 13 -0.39 -1.04 -5.67
C LEU A 13 -1.44 -1.97 -5.05
N VAL A 14 -2.33 -1.45 -4.20
CA VAL A 14 -3.43 -2.20 -3.57
C VAL A 14 -4.32 -2.83 -4.64
N LYS A 15 -4.75 -2.04 -5.64
CA LYS A 15 -5.58 -2.52 -6.75
C LYS A 15 -4.90 -3.62 -7.55
N SER A 16 -3.61 -3.48 -7.81
CA SER A 16 -2.82 -4.46 -8.57
C SER A 16 -2.70 -5.76 -7.80
N ARG A 17 -2.35 -5.69 -6.51
CA ARG A 17 -2.26 -6.87 -5.62
C ARG A 17 -3.58 -7.61 -5.53
N ARG A 18 -4.70 -6.88 -5.36
CA ARG A 18 -6.04 -7.48 -5.33
C ARG A 18 -6.36 -8.22 -6.62
N LYS A 19 -6.09 -7.60 -7.78
CA LYS A 19 -6.31 -8.23 -9.10
C LYS A 19 -5.43 -9.46 -9.30
N GLN A 20 -4.17 -9.42 -8.89
CA GLN A 20 -3.27 -10.57 -8.93
C GLN A 20 -3.78 -11.74 -8.07
N ALA A 21 -4.46 -11.44 -6.98
CA ALA A 21 -5.12 -12.45 -6.14
C ALA A 21 -6.47 -12.93 -6.71
N GLY A 22 -6.94 -12.42 -7.85
CA GLY A 22 -8.24 -12.78 -8.42
C GLY A 22 -9.45 -12.30 -7.61
N LEU A 23 -9.26 -11.37 -6.68
CA LEU A 23 -10.32 -10.94 -5.76
C LEU A 23 -11.17 -9.81 -6.35
N THR A 24 -12.48 -9.89 -6.15
CA THR A 24 -13.38 -8.75 -6.36
C THR A 24 -13.18 -7.72 -5.26
N GLN A 25 -13.66 -6.49 -5.47
CA GLN A 25 -13.60 -5.45 -4.43
C GLN A 25 -14.44 -5.84 -3.20
N ASP A 26 -15.58 -6.51 -3.39
CA ASP A 26 -16.42 -6.94 -2.28
C ASP A 26 -15.71 -8.00 -1.43
N THR A 27 -15.15 -9.03 -2.07
CA THR A 27 -14.42 -10.10 -1.37
C THR A 27 -13.19 -9.57 -0.66
N ALA A 28 -12.41 -8.70 -1.32
CA ALA A 28 -11.22 -8.11 -0.70
C ALA A 28 -11.57 -7.19 0.48
N ALA A 29 -12.64 -6.41 0.36
CA ALA A 29 -13.10 -5.55 1.45
C ALA A 29 -13.53 -6.37 2.67
N LEU A 30 -14.26 -7.47 2.45
CA LEU A 30 -14.66 -8.41 3.49
C LEU A 30 -13.44 -9.02 4.20
N LEU A 31 -12.46 -9.51 3.43
CA LEU A 31 -11.21 -10.09 3.97
C LEU A 31 -10.42 -9.07 4.81
N CYS A 32 -10.39 -7.81 4.38
CA CYS A 32 -9.67 -6.75 5.08
C CYS A 32 -10.48 -6.11 6.24
N GLY A 33 -11.72 -6.55 6.47
CA GLY A 33 -12.59 -5.98 7.50
C GLY A 33 -12.96 -4.52 7.26
N VAL A 34 -13.13 -4.11 6.00
CA VAL A 34 -13.53 -2.75 5.59
C VAL A 34 -14.75 -2.78 4.68
N THR A 35 -15.39 -1.63 4.46
CA THR A 35 -16.48 -1.54 3.48
C THR A 35 -15.92 -1.54 2.04
N LYS A 36 -16.72 -2.01 1.07
CA LYS A 36 -16.38 -1.91 -0.36
C LYS A 36 -16.06 -0.47 -0.78
N LYS A 37 -16.86 0.49 -0.30
CA LYS A 37 -16.65 1.92 -0.57
C LYS A 37 -15.29 2.39 -0.07
N THR A 38 -14.90 1.98 1.13
CA THR A 38 -13.59 2.27 1.71
C THR A 38 -12.45 1.72 0.85
N LEU A 39 -12.54 0.46 0.41
CA LEU A 39 -11.55 -0.13 -0.48
C LEU A 39 -11.45 0.62 -1.83
N ILE A 40 -12.58 1.00 -2.42
CA ILE A 40 -12.61 1.79 -3.67
C ILE A 40 -11.89 3.15 -3.50
N ARG A 41 -12.12 3.84 -2.38
CA ARG A 41 -11.44 5.12 -2.08
C ARG A 41 -9.93 4.94 -1.98
N VAL A 42 -9.49 3.90 -1.29
CA VAL A 42 -8.07 3.54 -1.18
C VAL A 42 -7.47 3.27 -2.55
N GLU A 43 -8.13 2.46 -3.39
CA GLU A 43 -7.65 2.15 -4.75
C GLU A 43 -7.57 3.38 -5.67
N LYS A 44 -8.36 4.42 -5.39
CA LYS A 44 -8.33 5.70 -6.11
C LYS A 44 -7.28 6.68 -5.57
N GLY A 45 -6.67 6.40 -4.41
CA GLY A 45 -5.79 7.34 -3.73
C GLY A 45 -6.52 8.53 -3.11
N GLU A 46 -7.79 8.36 -2.72
CA GLU A 46 -8.51 9.37 -1.95
C GLU A 46 -8.00 9.42 -0.51
N ASP A 47 -8.26 10.54 0.17
CA ASP A 47 -7.92 10.70 1.58
C ASP A 47 -8.70 9.71 2.47
N VAL A 48 -7.95 8.95 3.26
CA VAL A 48 -8.44 7.88 4.12
C VAL A 48 -7.55 7.79 5.35
N TYR A 49 -8.12 7.31 6.46
CA TYR A 49 -7.32 7.08 7.66
C TYR A 49 -6.18 6.10 7.39
N ILE A 50 -4.98 6.44 7.88
CA ILE A 50 -3.81 5.58 7.73
C ILE A 50 -4.01 4.18 8.34
N SER A 51 -4.79 4.07 9.42
CA SER A 51 -5.19 2.78 10.00
C SER A 51 -6.00 1.91 9.05
N THR A 52 -6.84 2.52 8.21
CA THR A 52 -7.61 1.81 7.17
C THR A 52 -6.68 1.27 6.09
N LEU A 53 -5.71 2.08 5.67
CA LEU A 53 -4.72 1.66 4.69
C LEU A 53 -3.93 0.45 5.21
N PHE A 54 -3.42 0.50 6.45
CA PHE A 54 -2.67 -0.62 7.03
C PHE A 54 -3.49 -1.89 7.16
N LYS A 55 -4.77 -1.81 7.55
CA LYS A 55 -5.67 -2.99 7.56
C LYS A 55 -5.77 -3.66 6.18
N ILE A 56 -5.88 -2.86 5.12
CA ILE A 56 -5.99 -3.37 3.76
C ILE A 56 -4.66 -3.96 3.27
N LEU A 57 -3.54 -3.30 3.57
CA LEU A 57 -2.21 -3.80 3.20
C LEU A 57 -1.96 -5.15 3.88
N ASP A 58 -2.23 -5.27 5.18
CA ASP A 58 -2.10 -6.51 5.94
C ASP A 58 -3.02 -7.61 5.41
N GLY A 59 -4.31 -7.31 5.21
CA GLY A 59 -5.28 -8.26 4.67
C GLY A 59 -4.98 -8.75 3.24
N LEU A 60 -4.23 -7.98 2.45
CA LEU A 60 -3.75 -8.37 1.12
C LEU A 60 -2.31 -8.94 1.13
N GLY A 61 -1.66 -9.02 2.29
CA GLY A 61 -0.29 -9.50 2.44
C GLY A 61 0.74 -8.61 1.73
N VAL A 62 0.51 -7.29 1.72
CA VAL A 62 1.46 -6.29 1.19
C VAL A 62 2.29 -5.75 2.34
N ARG A 63 3.62 -5.82 2.23
CA ARG A 63 4.55 -5.23 3.19
C ARG A 63 5.21 -3.99 2.61
N LEU A 64 5.25 -2.92 3.40
CA LEU A 64 6.09 -1.77 3.15
C LEU A 64 7.45 -2.04 3.78
N VAL A 65 8.51 -1.86 3.00
CA VAL A 65 9.89 -2.00 3.46
C VAL A 65 10.63 -0.71 3.17
N GLU A 66 11.46 -0.29 4.11
CA GLU A 66 12.47 0.72 3.83
C GLU A 66 13.55 0.06 2.97
N PRO A 67 13.84 0.58 1.77
CA PRO A 67 15.01 0.15 1.03
C PRO A 67 16.23 0.60 1.84
N ASP A 68 17.06 -0.36 2.25
CA ASP A 68 18.31 -0.09 2.96
C ASP A 68 19.14 0.91 2.13
N LYS A 69 19.18 2.16 2.60
CA LYS A 69 20.20 3.10 2.15
C LYS A 69 21.44 2.65 2.90
N GLY A 70 22.15 1.67 2.33
CA GLY A 70 23.40 1.18 2.88
C GLY A 70 24.19 2.37 3.39
N ASP A 71 24.52 2.32 4.69
CA ASP A 71 25.15 3.40 5.43
C ASP A 71 26.19 4.03 4.52
N VAL A 72 25.92 5.27 4.07
CA VAL A 72 26.95 6.06 3.39
C VAL A 72 28.09 6.08 4.38
N ALA A 73 29.15 5.33 4.04
CA ALA A 73 30.34 5.21 4.85
C ALA A 73 30.63 6.60 5.39
N ALA A 74 30.68 6.72 6.72
CA ALA A 74 31.27 7.86 7.37
C ALA A 74 32.72 7.91 6.88
N ASP A 75 32.92 8.51 5.71
CA ASP A 75 34.21 8.88 5.19
C ASP A 75 34.65 10.00 6.13
N GLY A 76 35.23 9.58 7.23
CA GLY A 76 35.78 10.43 8.26
C GLY A 76 36.93 11.18 7.61
N TRP A 77 36.69 12.45 7.30
CA TRP A 77 37.75 13.42 7.12
C TRP A 77 38.14 13.92 8.51
N TYR A 78 38.90 13.09 9.23
CA TYR A 78 39.74 13.52 10.35
C TYR A 78 41.09 12.83 10.25
#